data_AF-A0A7S1GGR0-F1
#
_entry.id   AF-A0A7S1GGR0-F1
#
_cell.length_a   1.000
_cell.length_b   1.000
_cell.length_c   1.000
_cell.angle_alpha   90.00
_cell.angle_beta   90.00
_cell.angle_gamma   90.00
#
_symmetry.space_group_name_H-M   'P 1'
#
loop_
_entity.id
_entity.type
_entity.pdbx_description
1 polymer ?
#
loop_
_entity_poly.entity_id
_entity_poly.type
_entity_poly.pdbx_seq_one_letter_code
_entity_poly.pdbx_strand_id
1 'polypeptide(L)'
;MQDMPVDPLEPPKFSHIKVPRGSGSPPVPVMHSPPRALSAQDQKDWKIPPCVSNWKNAKGYTIPLDKRLAADGRGLQEVEINDGFAKFSEALYIAEQKARTAVETRAKMQKELMSREKERKEMELRDLAMQARMDRMQGSRGIQEREQGVAVVEESSESYSSGEEEEERRESGRDVGRAYGE
;
A
#
# COMPACT_ATOMS: atom_id res chain seq x y z
N MET A 1 51.74 -63.62 52.48
CA MET A 1 51.25 -62.24 52.70
C MET A 1 49.74 -62.30 52.64
N GLN A 2 49.06 -61.84 53.69
CA GLN A 2 47.60 -61.68 53.69
C GLN A 2 47.28 -60.23 53.32
N ASP A 3 46.32 -60.04 52.41
CA ASP A 3 45.85 -58.71 52.03
C ASP A 3 45.15 -58.03 53.21
N MET A 4 45.33 -56.71 53.32
CA MET A 4 44.80 -55.93 54.44
C MET A 4 43.26 -55.86 54.35
N PRO A 5 42.52 -56.18 55.44
CA PRO A 5 41.06 -56.07 55.45
C PRO A 5 40.61 -54.64 55.14
N VAL A 6 39.73 -54.47 54.14
CA VAL A 6 39.22 -53.17 53.66
C VAL A 6 37.88 -52.86 54.34
N ASP A 7 37.72 -51.64 54.84
CA ASP A 7 36.49 -51.18 55.51
C ASP A 7 35.35 -50.99 54.49
N PRO A 8 34.19 -51.65 54.68
CA PRO A 8 33.06 -51.53 53.75
C PRO A 8 32.40 -50.15 53.72
N LEU A 9 32.71 -49.23 54.64
CA LEU A 9 32.10 -47.90 54.74
C LEU A 9 33.07 -46.74 54.42
N GLU A 10 34.33 -47.02 54.01
CA GLU A 10 35.29 -45.96 53.69
C GLU A 10 34.93 -45.27 52.35
N PRO A 11 34.86 -43.93 52.30
CA PRO A 11 34.60 -43.20 51.06
C PRO A 11 35.81 -43.24 50.10
N PRO A 12 35.63 -42.95 48.79
CA PRO A 12 36.71 -43.01 47.82
C PRO A 12 37.89 -42.10 48.18
N LYS A 13 39.08 -42.69 48.27
CA LYS A 13 40.30 -42.04 48.78
C LYS A 13 40.96 -41.07 47.80
N PHE A 14 40.65 -41.14 46.50
CA PHE A 14 41.33 -40.38 45.46
C PHE A 14 40.36 -39.61 44.56
N SER A 15 40.74 -38.39 44.20
CA SER A 15 40.04 -37.54 43.25
C SER A 15 40.48 -37.81 41.81
N HIS A 16 39.60 -37.55 40.84
CA HIS A 16 39.96 -37.68 39.43
C HIS A 16 40.93 -36.58 38.98
N ILE A 17 42.05 -36.97 38.38
CA ILE A 17 43.05 -36.06 37.79
C ILE A 17 42.91 -36.08 36.26
N LYS A 18 42.76 -34.91 35.64
CA LYS A 18 42.76 -34.77 34.18
C LYS A 18 44.21 -34.72 33.69
N VAL A 19 44.68 -35.81 33.07
CA VAL A 19 45.99 -35.86 32.42
C VAL A 19 45.86 -35.56 30.92
N PRO A 20 46.87 -34.94 30.28
CA PRO A 20 46.93 -34.82 28.82
C PRO A 20 46.86 -36.20 28.17
N ARG A 21 46.38 -36.25 26.92
CA ARG A 21 46.35 -37.53 26.17
C ARG A 21 47.78 -38.06 26.06
N GLY A 22 47.97 -39.33 26.41
CA GLY A 22 49.26 -40.01 26.28
C GLY A 22 49.75 -40.05 24.85
N SER A 23 51.03 -40.35 24.66
CA SER A 23 51.59 -40.57 23.32
C SER A 23 50.84 -41.71 22.62
N GLY A 24 50.42 -41.46 21.38
CA GLY A 24 49.80 -42.50 20.55
C GLY A 24 50.79 -43.63 20.24
N SER A 25 50.27 -44.72 19.66
CA SER A 25 51.10 -45.73 19.03
C SER A 25 52.02 -45.08 17.97
N PRO A 26 53.22 -45.65 17.72
CA PRO A 26 54.09 -45.13 16.66
C PRO A 26 53.33 -45.04 15.33
N PRO A 27 53.60 -44.00 14.50
CA PRO A 27 52.89 -43.81 13.25
C PRO A 27 53.13 -45.02 12.34
N VAL A 28 52.03 -45.64 11.88
CA VAL A 28 52.09 -46.78 10.97
C VAL A 28 52.56 -46.28 9.59
N PRO A 29 53.46 -47.00 8.89
CA PRO A 29 53.85 -46.64 7.53
C PRO A 29 52.66 -46.63 6.58
N VAL A 30 52.43 -45.50 5.90
CA VAL A 30 51.39 -45.39 4.88
C VAL A 30 52.02 -45.57 3.49
N MET A 31 51.69 -46.68 2.83
CA MET A 31 52.23 -47.01 1.51
C MET A 31 51.39 -46.34 0.41
N HIS A 32 51.64 -45.06 0.16
CA HIS A 32 51.03 -44.33 -0.95
C HIS A 32 51.64 -44.75 -2.30
N SER A 33 50.89 -44.57 -3.39
CA SER A 33 51.46 -44.59 -4.74
C SER A 33 52.39 -43.38 -4.95
N PRO A 34 53.26 -43.39 -5.97
CA PRO A 34 54.08 -42.23 -6.31
C PRO A 34 53.24 -40.96 -6.47
N PRO A 35 53.69 -39.80 -5.96
CA PRO A 35 52.94 -38.56 -6.08
C PRO A 35 52.64 -38.23 -7.54
N ARG A 36 51.37 -37.92 -7.84
CA ARG A 36 50.99 -37.45 -9.18
C ARG A 36 51.57 -36.06 -9.39
N ALA A 37 52.17 -35.83 -10.57
CA ALA A 37 52.66 -34.50 -10.92
C ALA A 37 51.47 -33.55 -11.06
N LEU A 38 51.46 -32.48 -10.25
CA LEU A 38 50.44 -31.44 -10.31
C LEU A 38 50.83 -30.43 -11.39
N SER A 39 49.90 -30.10 -12.29
CA SER A 39 50.11 -29.00 -13.23
C SER A 39 50.02 -27.65 -12.51
N ALA A 40 50.78 -26.66 -12.99
CA ALA A 40 50.65 -25.28 -12.53
C ALA A 40 49.24 -24.70 -12.82
N GLN A 41 48.54 -25.23 -13.82
CA GLN A 41 47.16 -24.84 -14.13
C GLN A 41 46.19 -25.36 -13.07
N ASP A 42 46.26 -26.65 -12.75
CA ASP A 42 45.41 -27.26 -11.71
C ASP A 42 45.58 -26.50 -10.39
N GLN A 43 46.81 -26.18 -10.00
CA GLN A 43 47.05 -25.44 -8.77
C GLN A 43 46.39 -24.04 -8.75
N LYS A 44 46.29 -23.37 -9.91
CA LYS A 44 45.63 -22.06 -10.03
C LYS A 44 44.12 -22.19 -9.95
N ASP A 45 43.54 -23.20 -10.60
CA ASP A 45 42.09 -23.41 -10.63
C ASP A 45 41.54 -23.75 -9.23
N TRP A 46 42.35 -24.41 -8.40
CA TRP A 46 42.03 -24.69 -7.00
C TRP A 46 42.38 -23.55 -6.03
N LYS A 47 42.79 -22.38 -6.52
CA LYS A 47 43.09 -21.22 -5.65
C LYS A 47 41.80 -20.54 -5.20
N ILE A 48 41.42 -20.82 -3.96
CA ILE A 48 40.22 -20.24 -3.33
C ILE A 48 40.44 -18.73 -3.05
N PRO A 49 39.58 -17.84 -3.56
CA PRO A 49 39.65 -16.40 -3.23
C PRO A 49 39.35 -16.14 -1.74
N PRO A 50 39.92 -15.06 -1.15
CA PRO A 50 39.65 -14.72 0.25
C PRO A 50 38.18 -14.33 0.46
N CYS A 51 37.60 -14.77 1.56
CA CYS A 51 36.21 -14.43 1.92
C CYS A 51 36.13 -13.02 2.50
N VAL A 52 35.67 -12.06 1.70
CA VAL A 52 35.31 -10.71 2.17
C VAL A 52 33.80 -10.70 2.43
N SER A 53 33.40 -10.60 3.70
CA SER A 53 31.98 -10.61 4.06
C SER A 53 31.43 -9.19 4.24
N ASN A 54 30.15 -9.00 3.85
CA ASN A 54 29.43 -7.74 4.03
C ASN A 54 28.96 -7.50 5.49
N TRP A 55 29.01 -8.52 6.35
CA TRP A 55 28.51 -8.44 7.74
C TRP A 55 29.60 -8.51 8.82
N LYS A 56 30.65 -9.31 8.61
CA LYS A 56 31.65 -9.62 9.64
C LYS A 56 33.06 -9.25 9.20
N ASN A 57 33.75 -8.53 10.08
CA ASN A 57 35.16 -8.20 9.94
C ASN A 57 35.83 -8.35 11.31
N ALA A 58 36.08 -9.60 11.71
CA ALA A 58 36.56 -9.92 13.05
C ALA A 58 37.90 -9.26 13.40
N LYS A 59 38.76 -9.05 12.39
CA LYS A 59 40.09 -8.45 12.55
C LYS A 59 40.12 -6.94 12.22
N GLY A 60 38.98 -6.35 11.87
CA GLY A 60 38.88 -4.91 11.61
C GLY A 60 39.69 -4.40 10.41
N TYR A 61 39.92 -5.22 9.39
CA TYR A 61 40.69 -4.81 8.21
C TYR A 61 40.03 -3.66 7.44
N THR A 62 40.83 -2.69 7.00
CA THR A 62 40.42 -1.66 6.04
C THR A 62 40.47 -2.26 4.63
N ILE A 63 39.30 -2.52 4.07
CA ILE A 63 39.14 -3.15 2.75
C ILE A 63 38.55 -2.09 1.80
N PRO A 64 39.16 -1.86 0.62
CA PRO A 64 38.64 -0.90 -0.36
C PRO A 64 37.29 -1.36 -0.92
N LEU A 65 36.53 -0.40 -1.46
CA LEU A 65 35.14 -0.63 -1.88
C LEU A 65 35.02 -1.65 -3.02
N ASP A 66 35.94 -1.63 -3.97
CA ASP A 66 35.99 -2.56 -5.09
C ASP A 66 36.06 -4.02 -4.61
N LYS A 67 36.90 -4.32 -3.61
CA LYS A 67 37.04 -5.69 -3.06
C LYS A 67 35.88 -6.09 -2.14
N ARG A 68 35.19 -5.13 -1.52
CA ARG A 68 33.96 -5.41 -0.75
C ARG A 68 32.80 -5.77 -1.67
N LEU A 69 32.66 -5.05 -2.78
CA LEU A 69 31.59 -5.26 -3.75
C LEU A 69 31.91 -6.36 -4.77
N ALA A 70 33.17 -6.79 -4.89
CA ALA A 70 33.58 -7.80 -5.87
C ALA A 70 32.83 -9.14 -5.75
N ALA A 71 32.45 -9.53 -4.53
CA ALA A 71 31.68 -10.76 -4.29
C ALA A 71 30.16 -10.53 -4.39
N ASP A 72 29.70 -9.29 -4.56
CA ASP A 72 28.29 -8.97 -4.67
C ASP A 72 27.81 -9.25 -6.10
N GLY A 73 27.27 -10.45 -6.31
CA GLY A 73 26.77 -10.92 -7.61
C GLY A 73 25.56 -10.15 -8.16
N ARG A 74 25.09 -9.09 -7.48
CA ARG A 74 23.98 -8.24 -7.93
C ARG A 74 24.24 -7.60 -9.29
N GLY A 75 25.51 -7.31 -9.62
CA GLY A 75 25.88 -6.76 -10.92
C GLY A 75 25.79 -7.77 -12.08
N LEU A 76 25.67 -9.07 -11.79
CA LEU A 76 25.46 -10.12 -12.79
C LEU A 76 23.96 -10.43 -13.01
N GLN A 77 23.07 -9.85 -12.20
CA GLN A 77 21.63 -10.01 -12.33
C GLN A 77 21.09 -8.99 -13.34
N GLU A 78 20.64 -9.45 -14.50
CA GLU A 78 19.85 -8.63 -15.41
C GLU A 78 18.39 -8.58 -14.93
N VAL A 79 17.84 -7.38 -14.78
CA VAL A 79 16.44 -7.18 -14.39
C VAL A 79 15.60 -7.11 -15.66
N GLU A 80 14.97 -8.23 -16.02
CA GLU A 80 14.02 -8.29 -17.13
C GLU A 80 12.60 -7.97 -16.63
N ILE A 81 11.87 -7.15 -17.40
CA ILE A 81 10.47 -6.79 -17.10
C ILE A 81 9.57 -7.48 -18.14
N ASN A 82 8.50 -8.12 -17.66
CA ASN A 82 7.53 -8.80 -18.51
C ASN A 82 6.59 -7.81 -19.21
N ASP A 83 6.33 -8.00 -20.51
CA ASP A 83 5.38 -7.22 -21.33
C ASP A 83 3.94 -7.18 -20.77
N GLY A 84 3.59 -8.14 -19.92
CA GLY A 84 2.31 -8.17 -19.21
C GLY A 84 2.07 -6.91 -18.38
N PHE A 85 3.11 -6.28 -17.83
CA PHE A 85 2.98 -5.02 -17.10
C PHE A 85 2.54 -3.87 -18.01
N ALA A 86 3.06 -3.81 -19.23
CA ALA A 86 2.64 -2.80 -20.21
C ALA A 86 1.17 -3.00 -20.60
N LYS A 87 0.80 -4.23 -20.98
CA LYS A 87 -0.60 -4.58 -21.34
C LYS A 87 -1.58 -4.30 -20.20
N PHE A 88 -1.19 -4.59 -18.97
CA PHE A 88 -2.00 -4.34 -17.79
C PHE A 88 -2.20 -2.83 -17.56
N SER A 89 -1.12 -2.05 -17.63
CA SER A 89 -1.20 -0.59 -17.47
C SER A 89 -2.07 0.06 -18.56
N GLU A 90 -1.96 -0.41 -19.80
CA GLU A 90 -2.80 0.05 -20.92
C GLU A 90 -4.27 -0.31 -20.70
N ALA A 91 -4.55 -1.54 -20.29
CA ALA A 91 -5.91 -1.98 -19.98
C ALA A 91 -6.56 -1.13 -18.88
N LEU A 92 -5.80 -0.76 -17.84
CA LEU A 92 -6.26 0.14 -16.79
C LEU A 92 -6.55 1.55 -17.32
N TYR A 93 -5.68 2.11 -18.15
CA TYR A 93 -5.91 3.42 -18.78
C TYR A 93 -7.19 3.43 -19.63
N ILE A 94 -7.44 2.39 -20.42
CA ILE A 94 -8.66 2.25 -21.23
C ILE A 94 -9.88 2.10 -20.33
N ALA A 95 -9.79 1.29 -19.27
CA ALA A 95 -10.88 1.10 -18.33
C ALA A 95 -11.24 2.41 -17.60
N GLU A 96 -10.24 3.19 -17.20
CA GLU A 96 -10.42 4.50 -16.57
C GLU A 96 -11.14 5.48 -17.50
N GLN A 97 -10.69 5.62 -18.76
CA GLN A 97 -11.34 6.51 -19.72
C GLN A 97 -12.80 6.13 -19.98
N LYS A 98 -13.08 4.82 -20.08
CA LYS A 98 -14.46 4.32 -20.20
C LYS A 98 -15.29 4.62 -18.96
N ALA A 99 -14.72 4.47 -17.77
CA ALA A 99 -15.42 4.79 -16.53
C ALA A 99 -15.75 6.29 -16.43
N ARG A 100 -14.79 7.17 -16.75
CA ARG A 100 -15.01 8.63 -16.77
C ARG A 100 -16.11 9.05 -17.74
N THR A 101 -16.06 8.55 -18.98
CA THR A 101 -17.09 8.87 -19.99
C THR A 101 -18.48 8.33 -19.58
N ALA A 102 -18.55 7.14 -18.97
CA ALA A 102 -19.80 6.59 -18.44
C ALA A 102 -20.37 7.44 -17.28
N VAL A 103 -19.52 7.96 -16.40
CA VAL A 103 -19.93 8.85 -15.31
C VAL A 103 -20.40 10.21 -15.85
N GLU A 104 -19.65 10.82 -16.76
CA GLU A 104 -20.02 12.10 -17.38
C GLU A 104 -21.33 12.03 -18.15
N THR A 105 -21.53 10.96 -18.93
CA THR A 105 -22.78 10.76 -19.69
C THR A 105 -23.97 10.54 -18.76
N ARG A 106 -23.79 9.77 -17.67
CA ARG A 106 -24.82 9.60 -16.64
C ARG A 106 -25.16 10.92 -15.95
N ALA A 107 -24.15 11.70 -15.55
CA ALA A 107 -24.35 12.99 -14.91
C ALA A 107 -25.10 13.97 -15.83
N LYS A 108 -24.75 14.00 -17.13
CA LYS A 108 -25.48 14.80 -18.13
C LYS A 108 -26.94 14.39 -18.28
N MET A 109 -27.22 13.09 -18.44
CA MET A 109 -28.59 12.59 -18.53
C MET A 109 -29.41 12.88 -17.27
N GLN A 110 -28.81 12.70 -16.09
CA GLN A 110 -29.47 12.98 -14.83
C GLN A 110 -29.79 14.47 -14.70
N LYS A 111 -28.88 15.36 -15.10
CA LYS A 111 -29.13 16.80 -15.14
C LYS A 111 -30.26 17.18 -16.11
N GLU A 112 -30.29 16.59 -17.30
CA GLU A 112 -31.38 16.81 -18.27
C GLU A 112 -32.75 16.35 -17.73
N LEU A 113 -32.81 15.19 -17.07
CA LEU A 113 -34.03 14.71 -16.43
C LEU A 113 -34.50 15.65 -15.31
N MET A 114 -33.58 16.09 -14.45
CA MET A 114 -33.88 17.05 -13.38
C MET A 114 -34.37 18.41 -13.94
N SER A 115 -33.75 18.91 -15.02
CA SER A 115 -34.20 20.13 -15.70
C SER A 115 -35.62 19.98 -16.24
N ARG A 116 -35.92 18.86 -16.91
CA ARG A 116 -37.27 18.58 -17.43
C ARG A 116 -38.31 18.43 -16.32
N GLU A 117 -37.96 17.79 -15.21
CA GLU A 117 -38.85 17.71 -14.04
C GLU A 117 -39.10 19.08 -13.41
N LYS A 118 -38.06 19.93 -13.34
CA LYS A 118 -38.19 21.32 -12.85
C LYS A 118 -39.10 22.14 -13.75
N GLU A 119 -38.91 22.07 -15.07
CA GLU A 119 -39.77 22.73 -16.06
C GLU A 119 -41.24 22.26 -15.95
N ARG A 120 -41.47 20.95 -15.77
CA ARG A 120 -42.83 20.42 -15.57
C ARG A 120 -43.48 20.96 -14.29
N LYS A 121 -42.74 20.96 -13.18
CA LYS A 121 -43.20 21.53 -11.90
C LYS A 121 -43.50 23.03 -12.02
N GLU A 122 -42.67 23.79 -12.73
CA GLU A 122 -42.90 25.22 -12.98
C GLU A 122 -44.18 25.46 -13.78
N MET A 123 -44.44 24.63 -14.80
CA MET A 123 -45.68 24.67 -15.59
C MET A 123 -46.92 24.36 -14.74
N GLU A 124 -46.86 23.29 -13.94
CA GLU A 124 -47.93 22.89 -13.01
C GLU A 124 -48.25 24.03 -12.02
N LEU A 125 -47.22 24.67 -11.44
CA LEU A 125 -47.39 25.82 -10.54
C LEU A 125 -47.97 27.04 -11.25
N ARG A 126 -47.58 27.29 -12.50
CA ARG A 126 -48.08 28.40 -13.31
C ARG A 126 -49.57 28.23 -13.62
N ASP A 127 -50.00 27.03 -13.97
CA ASP A 127 -51.41 26.72 -14.25
C ASP A 127 -52.26 26.82 -12.97
N LEU A 128 -51.77 26.32 -11.84
CA LEU A 128 -52.42 26.46 -10.53
C LEU A 128 -52.58 27.94 -10.15
N ALA A 129 -51.55 28.76 -10.36
CA ALA A 129 -51.60 30.19 -10.09
C ALA A 129 -52.59 30.92 -11.01
N MET A 130 -52.73 30.50 -12.27
CA MET A 130 -53.71 31.04 -13.21
C MET A 130 -55.14 30.70 -12.76
N GLN A 131 -55.41 29.45 -12.38
CA GLN A 131 -56.69 29.03 -11.82
C GLN A 131 -57.05 29.82 -10.56
N ALA A 132 -56.12 29.95 -9.60
CA ALA A 132 -56.35 30.72 -8.38
C ALA A 132 -56.61 32.22 -8.62
N ARG A 133 -56.07 32.79 -9.71
CA ARG A 133 -56.40 34.17 -10.14
C ARG A 133 -57.80 34.26 -10.73
N MET A 134 -58.20 33.29 -11.57
CA MET A 134 -59.55 33.23 -12.15
C MET A 134 -60.62 33.07 -11.08
N ASP A 135 -60.41 32.20 -10.09
CA ASP A 135 -61.35 31.97 -8.98
C ASP A 135 -61.52 33.22 -8.11
N ARG A 136 -60.42 33.96 -7.84
CA ARG A 136 -60.51 35.27 -7.16
C ARG A 136 -61.28 36.30 -7.99
N MET A 137 -61.11 36.31 -9.30
CA MET A 137 -61.81 37.25 -10.19
C MET A 137 -63.32 36.95 -10.28
N GLN A 138 -63.71 35.68 -10.20
CA GLN A 138 -65.13 35.26 -10.12
C GLN A 138 -65.73 35.46 -8.72
N GLY A 139 -64.94 35.37 -7.65
CA GLY A 139 -65.33 35.72 -6.28
C GLY A 139 -65.38 37.23 -5.97
N SER A 140 -64.82 38.08 -6.82
CA SER A 140 -64.71 39.53 -6.62
C SER A 140 -65.91 40.35 -7.17
N ARG A 141 -67.13 39.79 -7.15
CA ARG A 141 -68.38 40.54 -7.34
C ARG A 141 -69.08 40.92 -6.03
N GLY A 142 -68.39 40.85 -4.90
CA GLY A 142 -68.85 41.41 -3.63
C GLY A 142 -67.70 42.00 -2.84
N ILE A 143 -67.91 43.24 -2.37
CA ILE A 143 -67.11 44.04 -1.42
C ILE A 143 -66.18 45.07 -2.08
N GLN A 144 -66.73 46.28 -2.26
CA GLN A 144 -66.01 47.54 -2.31
C GLN A 144 -65.82 48.12 -0.89
N GLU A 145 -64.67 48.79 -0.71
CA GLU A 145 -64.30 49.85 0.26
C GLU A 145 -64.07 49.52 1.75
N ARG A 146 -62.81 49.71 2.19
CA ARG A 146 -62.47 50.75 3.18
C ARG A 146 -60.97 51.07 3.26
N GLU A 147 -60.69 52.35 3.42
CA GLU A 147 -59.38 53.04 3.45
C GLU A 147 -58.61 52.96 4.79
N GLN A 148 -57.29 53.22 4.67
CA GLN A 148 -56.30 53.81 5.60
C GLN A 148 -55.68 52.99 6.75
N GLY A 149 -54.34 52.94 6.76
CA GLY A 149 -53.49 52.62 7.92
C GLY A 149 -52.09 52.10 7.56
N VAL A 150 -51.06 52.93 7.74
CA VAL A 150 -49.64 52.67 7.49
C VAL A 150 -49.04 51.62 8.44
N ALA A 151 -48.24 50.67 7.93
CA ALA A 151 -47.02 50.17 8.58
C ALA A 151 -46.14 49.39 7.58
N VAL A 152 -44.92 49.89 7.38
CA VAL A 152 -43.80 49.25 6.70
C VAL A 152 -43.21 48.17 7.63
N VAL A 153 -43.05 46.93 7.13
CA VAL A 153 -41.95 45.97 7.44
C VAL A 153 -41.92 45.01 6.24
N GLU A 154 -41.10 45.26 5.22
CA GLU A 154 -39.71 44.81 5.07
C GLU A 154 -39.59 43.29 4.80
N GLU A 155 -39.40 43.00 3.51
CA GLU A 155 -38.53 41.98 2.91
C GLU A 155 -38.48 40.56 3.52
N SER A 156 -39.06 39.61 2.78
CA SER A 156 -38.51 38.24 2.72
C SER A 156 -39.01 37.54 1.45
N SER A 157 -38.36 37.80 0.32
CA SER A 157 -38.57 37.05 -0.94
C SER A 157 -37.33 36.24 -1.35
N GLU A 158 -36.44 35.94 -0.41
CA GLU A 158 -35.21 35.21 -0.67
C GLU A 158 -35.06 34.07 0.33
N SER A 159 -35.54 32.88 -0.02
CA SER A 159 -35.17 31.68 0.75
C SER A 159 -35.23 30.38 -0.04
N TYR A 160 -36.09 30.26 -1.06
CA TYR A 160 -36.32 28.97 -1.70
C TYR A 160 -35.40 28.61 -2.88
N SER A 161 -34.52 29.50 -3.35
CA SER A 161 -33.55 29.16 -4.42
C SER A 161 -32.14 28.86 -3.90
N SER A 162 -31.78 29.28 -2.68
CA SER A 162 -30.41 29.10 -2.16
C SER A 162 -30.17 27.71 -1.56
N GLY A 163 -31.23 26.99 -1.16
CA GLY A 163 -31.10 25.67 -0.54
C GLY A 163 -30.69 24.58 -1.52
N GLU A 164 -31.24 24.60 -2.75
CA GLU A 164 -30.95 23.59 -3.78
C GLU A 164 -29.53 23.74 -4.34
N GLU A 165 -29.05 24.98 -4.56
CA GLU A 165 -27.68 25.23 -5.02
C GLU A 165 -26.62 24.90 -3.96
N GLU A 166 -26.91 25.12 -2.67
CA GLU A 166 -26.02 24.70 -1.58
C GLU A 166 -25.97 23.17 -1.40
N GLU A 167 -27.09 22.47 -1.64
CA GLU A 167 -27.15 21.01 -1.53
C GLU A 167 -26.41 20.33 -2.69
N GLU A 168 -26.55 20.83 -3.93
CA GLU A 168 -25.81 20.36 -5.10
C GLU A 168 -24.29 20.62 -4.97
N ARG A 169 -23.91 21.76 -4.35
CA ARG A 169 -22.50 22.09 -4.04
C ARG A 169 -21.94 21.21 -2.92
N ARG A 170 -22.75 20.86 -1.92
CA ARG A 170 -22.38 19.91 -0.84
C ARG A 170 -22.29 18.47 -1.36
N GLU A 171 -23.11 18.08 -2.33
CA GLU A 171 -23.04 16.75 -2.97
C GLU A 171 -21.81 16.62 -3.86
N SER A 172 -21.52 17.60 -4.72
CA SER A 172 -20.29 17.56 -5.55
C SER A 172 -19.00 17.61 -4.71
N GLY A 173 -19.01 18.29 -3.56
CA GLY A 173 -17.88 18.33 -2.62
C GLY A 173 -17.61 16.98 -1.93
N ARG A 174 -18.63 16.14 -1.73
CA ARG A 174 -18.48 14.79 -1.16
C ARG A 174 -17.88 13.79 -2.15
N ASP A 175 -18.15 13.96 -3.44
CA ASP A 175 -17.53 13.12 -4.49
C ASP A 175 -16.05 13.45 -4.71
N VAL A 176 -15.65 14.73 -4.62
CA VAL A 176 -14.24 15.13 -4.73
C VAL A 176 -13.41 14.67 -3.51
N GLY A 177 -14.00 14.69 -2.31
CA GLY A 177 -13.34 14.21 -1.09
C GLY A 177 -13.05 12.70 -1.07
N ARG A 178 -13.74 11.91 -1.89
CA ARG A 178 -13.54 10.46 -1.99
C ARG A 178 -12.44 10.06 -2.98
N ALA A 179 -12.02 10.98 -3.86
CA ALA A 179 -10.97 10.77 -4.85
C ALA A 179 -9.56 11.09 -4.31
N TYR A 180 -9.44 11.74 -3.13
CA TYR A 180 -8.18 12.19 -2.55
C TYR A 180 -8.06 11.93 -1.02
N GLY A 181 -8.67 10.85 -0.52
CA GLY A 181 -8.49 10.38 0.85
C GLY A 181 -7.55 9.17 0.89
N GLU A 182 -6.56 9.25 1.78
CA GLU A 182 -5.53 8.24 2.12
C GLU A 182 -6.04 6.80 2.25
#